data_AF-A0A959RMM7-F1
#
_entry.id   AF-A0A959RMM7-F1
#
_cell.length_a   1.000
_cell.length_b   1.000
_cell.length_c   1.000
_cell.angle_alpha   90.00
_cell.angle_beta   90.00
_cell.angle_gamma   90.00
#
_symmetry.space_group_name_H-M   'P 1'
#
loop_
_entity.id
_entity.type
_entity.pdbx_description
1 polymer ?
#
loop_
_entity_poly.entity_id
_entity_poly.type
_entity_poly.pdbx_seq_one_letter_code
_entity_poly.pdbx_strand_id
1 'polypeptide(L)'
;NNKCCTGYSVGCGTSLATPFVSALVGLMLSIDSTLTPIQVYDIITKTTDKIGQYPYDENGWNQYLGYGRINAYKALSYIKQQQNLVNIDCKNIPTEIKLYQNYPNPFNPNTTIKYSIQDDASNSSTRKVTIKIFDILGRELTTLVNENKIPGIYEIQWDASEYTSGVYLCQFTCGNNIQTKKMTFIK
;
A
#
# COMPACT_ATOMS: atom_id res chain seq x y z
N ASN A 1 -43.80 -19.74 -48.87
CA ASN A 1 -43.09 -18.63 -48.18
C ASN A 1 -42.55 -19.09 -46.85
N ASN A 2 -41.36 -19.70 -46.85
CA ASN A 2 -40.67 -20.18 -45.66
C ASN A 2 -40.08 -19.00 -44.88
N LYS A 3 -40.65 -18.67 -43.72
CA LYS A 3 -39.96 -17.84 -42.72
C LYS A 3 -39.05 -18.77 -41.91
N CYS A 4 -37.74 -18.62 -42.07
CA CYS A 4 -36.76 -19.21 -41.16
C CYS A 4 -36.99 -18.64 -39.76
N CYS A 5 -37.36 -19.49 -38.80
CA CYS A 5 -37.36 -19.17 -37.38
C CYS A 5 -35.94 -19.29 -36.84
N THR A 6 -35.10 -18.30 -37.12
CA THR A 6 -33.85 -18.13 -36.36
C THR A 6 -34.26 -17.68 -34.96
N GLY A 7 -33.85 -18.34 -33.88
CA GLY A 7 -34.26 -18.03 -32.49
C GLY A 7 -33.82 -16.67 -31.94
N TYR A 8 -33.67 -15.66 -32.80
CA TYR A 8 -33.15 -14.32 -32.52
C TYR A 8 -33.98 -13.29 -33.28
N SER A 9 -34.08 -12.08 -32.72
CA SER A 9 -34.63 -10.90 -33.38
C SER A 9 -33.70 -9.71 -33.13
N VAL A 10 -33.74 -8.74 -34.04
CA VAL A 10 -32.98 -7.48 -33.90
C VAL A 10 -33.91 -6.45 -33.27
N GLY A 11 -33.41 -5.70 -32.29
CA GLY A 11 -34.10 -4.57 -31.70
C GLY A 11 -33.17 -3.38 -31.52
N CYS A 12 -33.75 -2.21 -31.23
CA CYS A 12 -33.04 -0.98 -30.88
C CYS A 12 -33.69 -0.30 -29.67
N GLY A 13 -32.92 0.44 -28.88
CA GLY A 13 -33.42 1.20 -27.73
C GLY A 13 -32.49 1.09 -26.53
N THR A 14 -32.65 2.02 -25.57
CA THR A 14 -31.85 2.03 -24.34
C THR A 14 -32.12 0.81 -23.46
N SER A 15 -33.32 0.21 -23.55
CA SER A 15 -33.65 -1.07 -22.91
C SER A 15 -32.74 -2.22 -23.36
N LEU A 16 -32.16 -2.14 -24.57
CA LEU A 16 -31.16 -3.11 -25.05
C LEU A 16 -29.75 -2.73 -24.64
N ALA A 17 -29.48 -1.47 -24.28
CA ALA A 17 -28.19 -1.05 -23.74
C ALA A 17 -28.02 -1.47 -22.26
N THR A 18 -29.10 -1.38 -21.46
CA THR A 18 -29.12 -1.76 -20.03
C THR A 18 -28.52 -3.14 -19.73
N PRO A 19 -28.90 -4.24 -20.43
CA PRO A 19 -28.35 -5.57 -20.14
C PRO A 19 -26.84 -5.69 -20.40
N PHE A 20 -26.26 -4.87 -21.29
CA PHE A 20 -24.80 -4.87 -21.48
C PHE A 20 -24.07 -4.25 -20.29
N VAL A 21 -24.63 -3.19 -19.71
CA VAL A 21 -24.07 -2.57 -18.50
C VAL A 21 -24.17 -3.53 -17.32
N SER A 22 -25.33 -4.18 -17.12
CA SER A 22 -25.48 -5.16 -16.02
C SER A 22 -24.58 -6.39 -16.22
N ALA A 23 -24.39 -6.85 -17.46
CA ALA A 23 -23.45 -7.92 -17.77
C ALA A 23 -22.00 -7.53 -17.43
N LEU A 24 -21.59 -6.29 -17.73
CA LEU A 24 -20.27 -5.77 -17.34
C LEU A 24 -20.10 -5.76 -15.82
N VAL A 25 -21.10 -5.30 -15.07
CA VAL A 25 -21.08 -5.34 -13.60
C VAL A 25 -20.93 -6.78 -13.10
N GLY A 26 -21.65 -7.74 -13.68
CA GLY A 26 -21.51 -9.16 -13.36
C GLY A 26 -20.08 -9.68 -13.61
N LEU A 27 -19.45 -9.27 -14.71
CA LEU A 27 -18.05 -9.60 -15.00
C LEU A 27 -17.10 -8.99 -13.97
N MET A 28 -17.30 -7.73 -13.58
CA MET A 28 -16.48 -7.05 -12.57
C MET A 28 -16.57 -7.78 -11.22
N LEU A 29 -17.79 -8.10 -10.77
CA LEU A 29 -18.03 -8.83 -9.52
C LEU A 29 -17.51 -10.28 -9.55
N SER A 30 -17.42 -10.88 -10.74
CA SER A 30 -16.79 -12.21 -10.90
C SER A 30 -15.28 -12.19 -10.69
N ILE A 31 -14.62 -11.05 -10.95
CA ILE A 31 -13.18 -10.87 -10.72
C ILE A 31 -12.92 -10.45 -9.27
N ASP A 32 -13.75 -9.55 -8.74
CA ASP A 32 -13.64 -9.07 -7.37
C ASP A 32 -15.04 -8.94 -6.76
N SER A 33 -15.39 -9.91 -5.92
CA SER A 33 -16.68 -9.95 -5.23
C SER A 33 -16.78 -8.97 -4.06
N THR A 34 -15.70 -8.26 -3.70
CA THR A 34 -15.68 -7.29 -2.59
C THR A 34 -16.09 -5.89 -3.03
N LEU A 35 -16.18 -5.63 -4.33
CA LEU A 35 -16.53 -4.33 -4.87
C LEU A 35 -17.93 -3.89 -4.44
N THR A 36 -17.99 -2.71 -3.85
CA THR A 36 -19.25 -2.05 -3.49
C THR A 36 -19.91 -1.41 -4.73
N PRO A 37 -21.24 -1.20 -4.74
CA PRO A 37 -21.93 -0.55 -5.85
C PRO A 37 -21.34 0.82 -6.24
N ILE A 38 -20.86 1.59 -5.25
CA ILE A 38 -20.23 2.90 -5.50
C ILE A 38 -18.88 2.76 -6.20
N GLN A 39 -18.06 1.77 -5.82
CA GLN A 39 -16.78 1.49 -6.49
C GLN A 39 -17.01 0.98 -7.91
N VAL A 40 -18.00 0.11 -8.11
CA VAL A 40 -18.39 -0.37 -9.45
C VAL A 40 -18.78 0.81 -10.34
N TYR A 41 -19.59 1.73 -9.83
CA TYR A 41 -19.98 2.93 -10.56
C TYR A 41 -18.76 3.78 -10.94
N ASP A 42 -17.87 4.08 -9.99
CA ASP A 42 -16.66 4.87 -10.20
C ASP A 42 -15.70 4.24 -11.23
N ILE A 43 -15.50 2.93 -11.18
CA ILE A 43 -14.68 2.21 -12.17
C ILE A 43 -15.29 2.36 -13.57
N ILE A 44 -16.60 2.18 -13.70
CA ILE A 44 -17.28 2.29 -14.99
C ILE A 44 -17.14 3.71 -15.55
N THR A 45 -17.41 4.74 -14.76
CA THR A 45 -17.34 6.14 -15.24
C THR A 45 -15.93 6.53 -15.67
N LYS A 46 -14.90 6.12 -14.91
CA LYS A 46 -13.47 6.38 -15.22
C LYS A 46 -12.98 5.65 -16.46
N THR A 47 -13.52 4.47 -16.76
CA THR A 47 -13.03 3.60 -17.84
C THR A 47 -13.83 3.71 -19.14
N THR A 48 -14.84 4.59 -19.17
CA THR A 48 -15.64 4.87 -20.38
C THR A 48 -14.80 5.47 -21.51
N ASP A 49 -15.17 5.11 -22.75
CA ASP A 49 -14.65 5.75 -23.95
C ASP A 49 -15.47 7.01 -24.26
N LYS A 50 -14.79 8.13 -24.46
CA LYS A 50 -15.40 9.34 -25.02
C LYS A 50 -15.60 9.13 -26.51
N ILE A 51 -16.85 9.12 -26.96
CA ILE A 51 -17.21 8.84 -28.35
C ILE A 51 -18.18 9.90 -28.87
N GLY A 52 -18.24 10.06 -30.18
CA GLY A 52 -19.03 11.10 -30.82
C GLY A 52 -18.35 12.47 -30.76
N GLN A 53 -18.88 13.42 -31.54
CA GLN A 53 -18.41 14.80 -31.59
C GLN A 53 -19.20 15.68 -30.61
N TYR A 54 -19.33 15.23 -29.36
CA TYR A 54 -20.03 15.98 -28.32
C TYR A 54 -19.02 16.57 -27.33
N PRO A 55 -19.20 17.83 -26.88
CA PRO A 55 -18.37 18.40 -25.83
C PRO A 55 -18.67 17.69 -24.51
N TYR A 56 -17.62 17.32 -23.79
CA TYR A 56 -17.68 16.80 -22.43
C TYR A 56 -17.25 17.92 -21.46
N ASP A 57 -17.85 17.96 -20.28
CA ASP A 57 -17.43 18.87 -19.21
C ASP A 57 -16.09 18.44 -18.58
N GLU A 58 -15.62 19.22 -17.60
CA GLU A 58 -14.40 18.95 -16.85
C GLU A 58 -14.41 17.61 -16.10
N ASN A 59 -15.60 17.11 -15.74
CA ASN A 59 -15.81 15.81 -15.10
C ASN A 59 -15.95 14.67 -16.14
N GLY A 60 -15.84 14.99 -17.42
CA GLY A 60 -15.99 14.05 -18.52
C GLY A 60 -17.42 13.57 -18.72
N TRP A 61 -18.42 14.34 -18.30
CA TRP A 61 -19.84 14.04 -18.49
C TRP A 61 -20.43 14.90 -19.63
N ASN A 62 -21.47 14.39 -20.29
CA ASN A 62 -22.32 15.17 -21.18
C ASN A 62 -23.78 14.67 -21.16
N GLN A 63 -24.71 15.52 -21.60
CA GLN A 63 -26.15 15.23 -21.56
C GLN A 63 -26.63 14.10 -22.49
N TYR A 64 -25.87 13.76 -23.54
CA TYR A 64 -26.29 12.78 -24.56
C TYR A 64 -25.79 11.37 -24.28
N LEU A 65 -24.55 11.25 -23.79
CA LEU A 65 -23.84 9.97 -23.60
C LEU A 65 -23.42 9.76 -22.14
N GLY A 66 -23.74 10.69 -21.23
CA GLY A 66 -23.26 10.66 -19.86
C GLY A 66 -21.74 10.69 -19.81
N TYR A 67 -21.14 9.74 -19.10
CA TYR A 67 -19.68 9.58 -19.05
C TYR A 67 -19.11 8.99 -20.35
N GLY A 68 -19.92 8.41 -21.24
CA GLY A 68 -19.47 7.82 -22.50
C GLY A 68 -19.84 6.35 -22.64
N ARG A 69 -19.24 5.69 -23.62
CA ARG A 69 -19.52 4.27 -23.90
C ARG A 69 -18.74 3.38 -22.94
N ILE A 70 -19.41 2.39 -22.35
CA ILE A 70 -18.76 1.39 -21.51
C ILE A 70 -17.66 0.65 -22.28
N ASN A 71 -16.54 0.38 -21.62
CA ASN A 71 -15.43 -0.39 -22.17
C ASN A 71 -15.05 -1.50 -21.19
N ALA A 72 -15.51 -2.72 -21.47
CA ALA A 72 -15.28 -3.87 -20.60
C ALA A 72 -13.79 -4.17 -20.42
N TYR A 73 -13.00 -4.08 -21.49
CA TYR A 73 -11.56 -4.35 -21.42
C TYR A 73 -10.85 -3.38 -20.47
N LYS A 74 -11.10 -2.07 -20.61
CA LYS A 74 -10.53 -1.05 -19.72
C LYS A 74 -10.98 -1.27 -18.27
N ALA A 75 -12.27 -1.49 -18.03
CA ALA A 75 -12.81 -1.76 -16.70
C ALA A 75 -12.16 -2.97 -16.01
N LEU A 76 -12.06 -4.12 -16.70
CA LEU A 76 -11.47 -5.32 -16.13
C LEU A 76 -9.96 -5.19 -15.96
N SER A 77 -9.27 -4.52 -16.89
CA SER A 77 -7.83 -4.23 -16.75
C SER A 77 -7.52 -3.33 -15.55
N TYR A 78 -8.40 -2.36 -15.28
CA TYR A 78 -8.29 -1.45 -14.13
C TYR A 78 -8.40 -2.21 -12.81
N ILE A 79 -9.40 -3.09 -12.67
CA ILE A 79 -9.56 -3.96 -11.48
C ILE A 79 -8.32 -4.84 -11.27
N LYS A 80 -7.84 -5.50 -12.35
CA LYS A 80 -6.65 -6.36 -12.28
C LYS A 80 -5.38 -5.58 -11.94
N GLN A 81 -5.25 -4.35 -12.43
CA GLN A 81 -4.13 -3.47 -12.09
C GLN A 81 -4.19 -3.04 -10.62
N GLN A 82 -5.39 -2.74 -10.10
CA GLN A 82 -5.57 -2.45 -8.67
C GLN A 82 -5.14 -3.63 -7.82
N GLN A 83 -5.51 -4.87 -8.16
CA GLN A 83 -5.03 -6.08 -7.46
C GLN A 83 -3.50 -6.23 -7.50
N ASN A 84 -2.84 -5.75 -8.57
CA ASN A 84 -1.39 -5.77 -8.68
C ASN A 84 -0.70 -4.66 -7.85
N LEU A 85 -1.44 -3.59 -7.50
CA LEU A 85 -1.01 -2.54 -6.57
C LEU A 85 -1.32 -2.90 -5.10
N VAL A 86 -2.23 -3.84 -4.84
CA VAL A 86 -2.47 -4.41 -3.49
C VAL A 86 -1.47 -5.52 -3.12
N ASN A 87 -0.37 -5.65 -3.87
CA ASN A 87 0.83 -6.33 -3.40
C ASN A 87 1.84 -5.36 -2.75
N ILE A 88 1.42 -4.12 -2.46
CA ILE A 88 1.98 -3.40 -1.33
C ILE A 88 1.36 -4.05 -0.10
N ASP A 89 2.15 -4.92 0.52
CA ASP A 89 1.85 -5.66 1.72
C ASP A 89 1.26 -4.76 2.83
N CYS A 90 -0.06 -4.53 2.83
CA CYS A 90 -0.78 -3.89 3.94
C CYS A 90 -0.68 -4.72 5.23
N LYS A 91 -0.05 -5.90 5.17
CA LYS A 91 0.27 -6.77 6.29
C LYS A 91 1.57 -6.41 6.99
N ASN A 92 2.34 -5.44 6.49
CA ASN A 92 3.64 -5.08 7.06
C ASN A 92 3.78 -3.61 7.49
N ILE A 93 2.68 -2.85 7.55
CA ILE A 93 2.68 -1.60 8.31
C ILE A 93 2.69 -2.00 9.78
N PRO A 94 3.77 -1.71 10.52
CA PRO A 94 3.84 -2.10 11.91
C PRO A 94 2.71 -1.45 12.70
N THR A 95 1.99 -2.24 13.48
CA THR A 95 0.93 -1.73 14.36
C THR A 95 1.50 -1.00 15.58
N GLU A 96 2.81 -1.11 15.83
CA GLU A 96 3.47 -0.58 17.01
C GLU A 96 4.87 -0.04 16.67
N ILE A 97 5.25 1.03 17.38
CA ILE A 97 6.63 1.49 17.45
C ILE A 97 7.40 0.50 18.34
N LYS A 98 8.42 -0.18 17.83
CA LYS A 98 9.12 -1.23 18.57
C LYS A 98 10.59 -1.34 18.22
N LEU A 99 11.44 -1.44 19.25
CA LEU A 99 12.82 -1.87 19.11
C LEU A 99 12.94 -3.36 19.44
N TYR A 100 13.39 -4.15 18.48
CA TYR A 100 13.57 -5.58 18.66
C TYR A 100 14.94 -5.87 19.30
N GLN A 101 15.09 -7.08 19.85
CA GLN A 101 16.40 -7.54 20.29
C GLN A 101 17.32 -7.65 19.07
N ASN A 102 18.56 -7.15 19.20
CA ASN A 102 19.57 -7.31 18.16
C ASN A 102 19.89 -8.79 17.92
N TYR A 103 20.17 -9.16 16.67
CA TYR A 103 20.55 -10.52 16.32
C TYR A 103 21.83 -10.53 15.44
N PRO A 104 22.84 -11.34 15.78
CA PRO A 104 22.93 -12.18 16.99
C PRO A 104 23.08 -11.36 18.28
N ASN A 105 22.78 -11.95 19.43
CA ASN A 105 23.11 -11.43 20.77
C ASN A 105 23.33 -12.61 21.76
N PRO A 106 24.54 -12.86 22.27
CA PRO A 106 25.77 -12.08 22.07
C PRO A 106 26.25 -12.03 20.62
N PHE A 107 27.01 -10.99 20.25
CA PHE A 107 27.47 -10.76 18.87
C PHE A 107 28.99 -10.60 18.77
N ASN A 108 29.57 -10.79 17.57
CA ASN A 108 30.99 -10.59 17.28
C ASN A 108 31.27 -10.35 15.77
N PRO A 109 31.86 -9.22 15.36
CA PRO A 109 31.69 -7.88 15.90
C PRO A 109 30.43 -7.19 15.36
N ASN A 110 29.69 -7.85 14.47
CA ASN A 110 28.52 -7.29 13.80
C ASN A 110 27.23 -7.82 14.40
N THR A 111 26.23 -6.96 14.50
CA THR A 111 24.85 -7.33 14.86
C THR A 111 23.84 -6.53 14.07
N THR A 112 22.65 -7.08 13.87
CA THR A 112 21.55 -6.40 13.19
C THR A 112 20.54 -5.92 14.22
N ILE A 113 20.26 -4.62 14.20
CA ILE A 113 19.27 -3.96 15.03
C ILE A 113 18.02 -3.75 14.18
N LYS A 114 16.94 -4.43 14.55
CA LYS A 114 15.64 -4.32 13.89
C LYS A 114 14.73 -3.40 14.69
N TYR A 115 14.01 -2.52 14.00
CA TYR A 115 13.04 -1.61 14.61
C TYR A 115 11.85 -1.36 13.68
N SER A 116 10.70 -1.05 14.28
CA SER A 116 9.47 -0.75 13.57
C SER A 116 8.98 0.65 13.91
N ILE A 117 8.48 1.32 12.87
CA ILE A 117 7.85 2.64 12.95
C ILE A 117 6.40 2.44 12.56
N GLN A 118 5.51 2.68 13.51
CA GLN A 118 4.08 2.66 13.26
C GLN A 118 3.66 3.82 12.34
N ASP A 119 2.59 3.64 11.58
CA ASP A 119 1.88 4.72 10.91
C ASP A 119 0.94 5.42 11.90
N ASP A 120 1.05 6.73 12.10
CA ASP A 120 -0.04 7.43 12.78
C ASP A 120 -1.13 7.83 11.79
N ALA A 121 -2.38 7.68 12.24
CA ALA A 121 -3.54 8.21 11.56
C ALA A 121 -3.53 9.77 11.48
N SER A 122 -2.51 10.46 12.00
CA SER A 122 -2.44 11.93 12.06
C SER A 122 -1.56 12.52 10.96
N ASN A 123 -1.86 12.22 9.69
CA ASN A 123 -1.38 12.97 8.50
C ASN A 123 0.13 13.23 8.37
N SER A 124 1.00 12.67 9.21
CA SER A 124 2.44 12.92 9.19
C SER A 124 3.13 11.83 8.39
N SER A 125 3.38 12.09 7.11
CA SER A 125 3.98 11.13 6.17
C SER A 125 5.38 10.64 6.59
N THR A 126 6.05 11.31 7.53
CA THR A 126 7.38 10.93 8.05
C THR A 126 7.50 11.17 9.55
N ARG A 127 8.39 10.43 10.21
CA ARG A 127 8.73 10.56 11.63
C ARG A 127 10.23 10.68 11.82
N LYS A 128 10.65 11.57 12.72
CA LYS A 128 12.06 11.68 13.12
C LYS A 128 12.43 10.50 13.99
N VAL A 129 13.47 9.78 13.58
CA VAL A 129 13.96 8.56 14.22
C VAL A 129 15.41 8.76 14.61
N THR A 130 15.75 8.32 15.83
CA THR A 130 17.12 8.35 16.32
C THR A 130 17.48 7.02 16.98
N ILE A 131 18.59 6.40 16.55
CA ILE A 131 19.15 5.20 17.17
C ILE A 131 20.56 5.51 17.66
N LYS A 132 20.78 5.32 18.95
CA LYS A 132 22.04 5.63 19.63
C LYS A 132 22.53 4.44 20.44
N ILE A 133 23.84 4.27 20.48
CA ILE A 133 24.51 3.26 21.30
C ILE A 133 25.18 3.94 22.48
N PHE A 134 24.97 3.38 23.67
CA PHE A 134 25.56 3.84 24.93
C PHE A 134 26.35 2.73 25.60
N ASP A 135 27.34 3.11 26.40
CA ASP A 135 27.99 2.18 27.33
C ASP A 135 27.13 1.95 28.59
N ILE A 136 27.59 1.05 29.48
CA ILE A 136 26.88 0.74 30.74
C ILE A 136 26.83 1.93 31.72
N LEU A 137 27.68 2.94 31.52
CA LEU A 137 27.70 4.18 32.31
C LEU A 137 26.77 5.25 31.72
N GLY A 138 26.10 4.97 30.60
CA GLY A 138 25.19 5.89 29.93
C GLY A 138 25.90 6.93 29.04
N ARG A 139 27.18 6.75 28.71
CA ARG A 139 27.88 7.61 27.76
C ARG A 139 27.52 7.23 26.33
N GLU A 140 27.14 8.21 25.53
CA GLU A 140 26.87 8.02 24.10
C GLU A 140 28.16 7.68 23.36
N LEU A 141 28.18 6.55 22.66
CA LEU A 141 29.32 6.08 21.89
C LEU A 141 29.20 6.41 20.41
N THR A 142 28.00 6.23 19.85
CA THR A 142 27.72 6.53 18.44
C THR A 142 26.21 6.67 18.18
N THR A 143 25.88 7.40 17.13
CA THR A 143 24.52 7.52 16.58
C THR A 143 24.46 6.77 15.25
N LEU A 144 23.64 5.73 15.18
CA LEU A 144 23.49 4.89 13.97
C LEU A 144 22.46 5.45 13.00
N VAL A 145 21.40 6.10 13.51
CA VAL A 145 20.32 6.70 12.71
C VAL A 145 19.96 8.04 13.32
N ASN A 146 19.78 9.08 12.51
CA ASN A 146 19.22 10.37 12.90
C ASN A 146 18.59 11.08 11.69
N GLU A 147 17.45 10.59 11.24
CA GLU A 147 16.79 11.08 10.02
C GLU A 147 15.26 10.91 10.11
N ASN A 148 14.55 11.51 9.15
CA ASN A 148 13.11 11.32 9.00
C ASN A 148 12.84 10.06 8.16
N LYS A 149 12.08 9.12 8.70
CA LYS A 149 11.69 7.87 8.03
C LYS A 149 10.17 7.81 7.85
N ILE A 150 9.74 7.15 6.77
CA ILE A 150 8.34 6.76 6.58
C ILE A 150 7.99 5.58 7.51
N PRO A 151 6.72 5.36 7.86
CA PRO A 151 6.28 4.15 8.57
C PRO A 151 6.74 2.87 7.88
N GLY A 152 7.20 1.89 8.67
CA GLY A 152 7.78 0.66 8.13
C GLY A 152 8.71 -0.07 9.09
N ILE A 153 9.23 -1.21 8.63
CA ILE A 153 10.22 -2.03 9.34
C ILE A 153 11.60 -1.74 8.75
N TYR A 154 12.58 -1.53 9.62
CA TYR A 154 13.94 -1.21 9.23
C TYR A 154 14.93 -2.10 9.97
N GLU A 155 16.05 -2.37 9.31
CA GLU A 155 17.18 -3.11 9.86
C GLU A 155 18.43 -2.29 9.61
N ILE A 156 19.25 -2.13 10.65
CA ILE A 156 20.55 -1.49 10.56
C ILE A 156 21.62 -2.38 11.17
N GLN A 157 22.75 -2.47 10.52
CA GLN A 157 23.90 -3.22 11.02
C GLN A 157 24.77 -2.31 11.87
N TRP A 158 25.18 -2.80 13.03
CA TRP A 158 26.19 -2.15 13.86
C TRP A 158 27.45 -3.01 13.89
N ASP A 159 28.58 -2.41 13.54
CA ASP A 159 29.91 -2.99 13.66
C ASP A 159 30.59 -2.41 14.91
N ALA A 160 30.89 -3.29 15.87
CA ALA A 160 31.52 -2.91 17.13
C ALA A 160 33.04 -3.19 17.18
N SER A 161 33.71 -3.40 16.04
CA SER A 161 35.12 -3.81 15.98
C SER A 161 36.09 -2.88 16.72
N GLU A 162 35.77 -1.59 16.77
CA GLU A 162 36.53 -0.50 17.42
C GLU A 162 36.22 -0.35 18.93
N TYR A 163 35.29 -1.13 19.47
CA TYR A 163 34.88 -1.09 20.87
C TYR A 163 35.39 -2.32 21.65
N THR A 164 35.29 -2.29 22.98
CA THR A 164 35.74 -3.39 23.85
C THR A 164 34.62 -4.40 24.10
N SER A 165 34.96 -5.66 24.39
CA SER A 165 33.96 -6.66 24.83
C SER A 165 33.21 -6.16 26.07
N GLY A 166 31.89 -6.33 26.11
CA GLY A 166 31.08 -5.78 27.20
C GLY A 166 29.60 -5.65 26.89
N VAL A 167 28.92 -4.92 27.78
CA VAL A 167 27.47 -4.66 27.67
C VAL A 167 27.25 -3.26 27.14
N TYR A 168 26.37 -3.17 26.14
CA TYR A 168 25.97 -1.93 25.48
C TYR A 168 24.46 -1.75 25.54
N LEU A 169 24.01 -0.50 25.47
CA LEU A 169 22.60 -0.14 25.43
C LEU A 169 22.28 0.52 24.09
N CYS A 170 21.39 -0.09 23.32
CA CYS A 170 20.81 0.53 22.12
C CYS A 170 19.53 1.26 22.53
N GLN A 171 19.48 2.58 22.31
CA GLN A 171 18.28 3.38 22.50
C GLN A 171 17.70 3.76 21.13
N PHE A 172 16.40 3.56 20.99
CA PHE A 172 15.59 3.97 19.85
C PHE A 172 14.57 5.01 20.31
N THR A 173 14.57 6.16 19.64
CA THR A 173 13.66 7.27 19.90
C THR A 173 12.88 7.57 18.64
N CYS A 174 11.56 7.59 18.74
CA CYS A 174 10.63 7.94 17.66
C CYS A 174 9.48 8.76 18.23
N GLY A 175 9.48 10.07 17.98
CA GLY A 175 8.54 11.00 18.61
C GLY A 175 8.66 10.96 20.15
N ASN A 176 7.54 10.68 20.82
CA ASN A 176 7.49 10.57 22.29
C ASN A 176 7.84 9.17 22.82
N ASN A 177 8.08 8.20 21.94
CA ASN A 177 8.43 6.83 22.35
C ASN A 177 9.94 6.66 22.41
N ILE A 178 10.45 6.22 23.56
CA ILE A 178 11.85 5.87 23.79
C ILE A 178 11.89 4.41 24.26
N GLN A 179 12.68 3.58 23.57
CA GLN A 179 12.88 2.18 23.92
C GLN A 179 14.37 1.87 23.98
N THR A 180 14.78 1.05 24.96
CA THR A 180 16.18 0.67 25.14
C THR A 180 16.31 -0.84 25.18
N LYS A 181 17.32 -1.39 24.50
CA LYS A 181 17.68 -2.82 24.51
C LYS A 181 19.14 -3.00 24.92
N LYS A 182 19.38 -3.98 25.79
CA LYS A 182 20.72 -4.40 26.20
C LYS A 182 21.31 -5.33 25.16
N MET A 183 22.58 -5.14 24.80
CA MET A 183 23.33 -5.93 23.85
C MET A 183 24.66 -6.38 24.49
N THR A 184 25.13 -7.56 24.15
CA THR A 184 26.37 -8.13 24.68
C THR A 184 27.34 -8.37 23.53
N PHE A 185 28.45 -7.65 23.53
CA PHE A 185 29.53 -7.83 22.57
C PHE A 185 30.61 -8.75 23.15
N ILE A 186 31.04 -9.74 22.38
CA ILE A 186 32.13 -10.65 22.74
C ILE A 186 33.13 -10.63 21.58
N LYS A 187 34.39 -10.34 21.88
CA LYS A 187 35.53 -10.40 20.95
C LYS A 187 36.54 -11.45 21.44
#